data_AF-A0A0J6WJB3-F1
#
_entry.id   AF-A0A0J6WJB3-F1
#
_cell.length_a   1.000
_cell.length_b   1.000
_cell.length_c   1.000
_cell.angle_alpha   90.00
_cell.angle_beta   90.00
_cell.angle_gamma   90.00
#
_symmetry.space_group_name_H-M   'P 1'
#
loop_
_entity.id
_entity.type
_entity.pdbx_description
1 polymer ?
#
loop_
_entity_poly.entity_id
_entity_poly.type
_entity_poly.pdbx_seq_one_letter_code
_entity_poly.pdbx_strand_id
1 'polypeptide(L)'
;MQSDDATWPIPHGLSPLGVRAAEVIRSFLHDRGIQDHGGGGRFYTPEEWVDRGELYGRTSLLLVTHDGGNHAGAFNLDYEQYALHDELEKALEANGLWMELCTNWYTAVYPRP
;
A
#
# COMPACT_ATOMS: atom_id res chain seq x y z
N MET A 1 22.58 -0.19 4.38
CA MET A 1 21.17 -0.27 4.81
C MET A 1 20.52 1.01 4.33
N GLN A 2 19.73 0.95 3.26
CA GLN A 2 18.92 2.12 2.86
C GLN A 2 17.84 2.29 3.93
N SER A 3 17.60 3.52 4.38
CA SER A 3 16.52 3.81 5.32
C SER A 3 15.17 3.52 4.66
N ASP A 4 14.19 3.01 5.41
CA ASP A 4 12.85 2.73 4.88
C ASP A 4 12.17 3.95 4.25
N ASP A 5 12.53 5.16 4.70
CA ASP A 5 12.11 6.42 4.11
C ASP A 5 12.59 6.60 2.66
N ALA A 6 13.70 5.97 2.28
CA ALA A 6 14.22 6.03 0.91
C ALA A 6 13.55 4.98 0.00
N THR A 7 13.15 3.83 0.56
CA THR A 7 12.52 2.77 -0.21
C THR A 7 11.02 3.01 -0.37
N TRP A 8 10.29 3.28 0.71
CA TRP A 8 8.84 3.53 0.70
C TRP A 8 8.54 4.93 1.24
N PRO A 9 8.77 6.00 0.44
CA PRO A 9 8.51 7.36 0.88
C PRO A 9 7.02 7.57 1.11
N ILE A 10 6.67 8.10 2.28
CA ILE A 10 5.29 8.48 2.59
C ILE A 10 5.05 9.87 2.01
N PRO A 11 4.10 10.05 1.07
CA PRO A 11 3.86 11.33 0.44
C PRO A 11 3.32 12.37 1.44
N HIS A 12 3.74 13.62 1.24
CA HIS A 12 3.16 14.75 1.97
C HIS A 12 1.72 14.99 1.50
N GLY A 13 0.86 15.47 2.41
CA GLY A 13 -0.54 15.79 2.08
C GLY A 13 -1.55 14.68 2.38
N LEU A 14 -1.08 13.49 2.78
CA LEU A 14 -1.97 12.47 3.34
C LEU A 14 -2.67 12.98 4.61
N SER A 15 -3.91 12.53 4.81
CA SER A 15 -4.60 12.69 6.09
C SER A 15 -3.84 11.95 7.21
N PRO A 16 -4.07 12.27 8.50
CA PRO A 16 -3.44 11.54 9.60
C PRO A 16 -3.66 10.02 9.54
N LEU A 17 -4.85 9.59 9.10
CA LEU A 17 -5.17 8.17 8.94
C LEU A 17 -4.51 7.56 7.69
N GLY A 18 -4.33 8.35 6.61
CA GLY A 18 -3.54 7.94 5.45
C GLY A 18 -2.04 7.78 5.76
N VAL A 19 -1.46 8.68 6.56
CA VAL A 19 -0.09 8.51 7.08
C VAL A 19 0.01 7.23 7.89
N ARG A 20 -0.96 6.98 8.78
CA ARG A 20 -1.00 5.76 9.57
C ARG A 20 -1.06 4.50 8.70
N ALA A 21 -1.88 4.51 7.65
CA ALA A 21 -1.94 3.41 6.69
C ALA A 21 -0.58 3.14 6.03
N ALA A 22 0.10 4.19 5.56
CA ALA A 22 1.41 4.07 4.93
C ALA A 22 2.47 3.55 5.92
N GLU A 23 2.44 3.99 7.17
CA GLU A 23 3.33 3.50 8.23
C GLU A 23 3.13 2.02 8.55
N VAL A 24 1.88 1.56 8.63
CA VAL A 24 1.53 0.15 8.88
C VAL A 24 2.06 -0.73 7.75
N ILE A 25 1.77 -0.34 6.51
CA ILE A 25 2.23 -1.07 5.31
C ILE A 25 3.75 -1.08 5.27
N ARG A 26 4.40 0.08 5.42
CA ARG A 26 5.86 0.17 5.38
C ARG A 26 6.55 -0.68 6.44
N SER A 27 6.05 -0.62 7.68
CA SER A 27 6.58 -1.45 8.78
C SER A 27 6.40 -2.94 8.48
N PHE A 28 5.23 -3.33 7.97
CA PHE A 28 4.96 -4.70 7.56
C PHE A 28 5.94 -5.20 6.48
N LEU A 29 6.17 -4.39 5.43
CA LEU A 29 7.10 -4.74 4.36
C LEU A 29 8.54 -4.85 4.87
N HIS A 30 8.96 -3.95 5.76
CA HIS A 30 10.29 -3.98 6.39
C HIS A 30 10.48 -5.24 7.25
N ASP A 31 9.54 -5.53 8.13
CA ASP A 31 9.63 -6.65 9.07
C ASP A 31 9.67 -8.02 8.35
N ARG A 32 9.17 -8.06 7.12
CA ARG A 32 9.19 -9.25 6.25
C ARG A 32 10.30 -9.25 5.21
N GLY A 33 11.11 -8.19 5.12
CA GLY A 33 12.21 -8.08 4.15
C GLY A 33 11.73 -8.07 2.70
N ILE A 34 10.51 -7.58 2.46
CA ILE A 34 9.86 -7.55 1.14
C ILE A 34 9.69 -6.12 0.61
N GLN A 35 10.67 -5.24 0.84
CA GLN A 35 10.55 -3.84 0.39
C GLN A 35 10.91 -3.63 -1.09
N ASP A 36 11.31 -4.68 -1.82
CA ASP A 36 11.78 -4.53 -3.20
C ASP A 36 10.62 -4.25 -4.16
N HIS A 37 10.76 -3.17 -4.92
CA HIS A 37 9.72 -2.64 -5.79
C HIS A 37 9.53 -3.40 -7.08
N GLY A 38 10.57 -4.10 -7.56
CA GLY A 38 10.53 -4.83 -8.84
C GLY A 38 10.13 -3.99 -10.08
N GLY A 39 10.06 -2.66 -9.95
CA GLY A 39 9.67 -1.72 -11.01
C GLY A 39 8.40 -0.91 -10.75
N GLY A 40 7.56 -1.26 -9.76
CA GLY A 40 6.21 -0.67 -9.64
C GLY A 40 5.80 -0.10 -8.29
N GLY A 41 6.46 -0.45 -7.18
CA GLY A 41 5.98 -0.09 -5.84
C GLY A 41 6.11 1.40 -5.47
N ARG A 42 5.00 2.04 -5.05
CA ARG A 42 4.97 3.43 -4.56
C ARG A 42 3.66 3.75 -3.83
N PHE A 43 3.74 4.66 -2.85
CA PHE A 43 2.60 5.31 -2.21
C PHE A 43 2.18 6.60 -2.93
N TYR A 44 0.87 6.82 -3.01
CA TYR A 44 0.26 8.02 -3.58
C TYR A 44 -0.80 8.60 -2.65
N THR A 45 -0.89 9.93 -2.57
CA THR A 45 -2.12 10.57 -2.11
C THR A 45 -3.23 10.43 -3.15
N PRO A 46 -4.52 10.55 -2.75
CA PRO A 46 -5.61 10.61 -3.72
C PRO A 46 -5.46 11.75 -4.73
N GLU A 47 -4.91 12.90 -4.32
CA GLU A 47 -4.62 14.02 -5.21
C GLU A 47 -3.53 13.67 -6.23
N GLU A 48 -2.38 13.13 -5.79
CA GLU A 48 -1.31 12.69 -6.72
C GLU A 48 -1.82 11.64 -7.71
N TRP A 49 -2.75 10.78 -7.28
CA TRP A 49 -3.37 9.75 -8.11
C TRP A 49 -4.28 10.35 -9.19
N VAL A 50 -5.07 11.36 -8.84
CA VAL A 50 -5.87 12.12 -9.81
C VAL A 50 -4.99 12.86 -10.79
N ASP A 51 -3.92 13.50 -10.32
CA ASP A 51 -2.99 14.25 -11.16
C ASP A 51 -2.25 13.35 -12.16
N ARG A 52 -2.04 12.07 -11.81
CA ARG A 52 -1.55 11.03 -12.72
C ARG A 52 -2.56 10.63 -13.80
N GLY A 53 -3.83 11.01 -13.66
CA GLY A 53 -4.91 10.72 -14.60
C GLY A 53 -5.80 9.54 -14.18
N GLU A 54 -5.61 9.01 -12.98
CA GLU A 54 -6.36 7.84 -12.49
C GLU A 54 -7.67 8.27 -11.79
N LEU A 55 -8.78 7.63 -12.15
CA LEU A 55 -10.12 8.04 -11.71
C LEU A 55 -10.71 7.18 -10.58
N TYR A 56 -10.11 6.03 -10.27
CA TYR A 56 -10.58 5.10 -9.24
C TYR A 56 -9.67 5.15 -8.00
N GLY A 57 -10.25 5.15 -6.81
CA GLY A 57 -9.52 5.31 -5.54
C GLY A 57 -9.39 6.76 -5.04
N ARG A 58 -10.08 7.73 -5.66
CA ARG A 58 -10.03 9.16 -5.30
C ARG A 58 -10.58 9.49 -3.90
N THR A 59 -11.36 8.59 -3.32
CA THR A 59 -11.91 8.73 -1.97
C THR A 59 -11.19 7.85 -0.94
N SER A 60 -10.07 7.23 -1.36
CA SER A 60 -9.23 6.45 -0.46
C SER A 60 -8.40 7.37 0.45
N LEU A 61 -7.77 6.78 1.46
CA LEU A 61 -6.81 7.45 2.34
C LEU A 61 -5.41 7.44 1.74
N LEU A 62 -5.10 6.41 0.97
CA LEU A 62 -3.79 6.08 0.43
C LEU A 62 -3.98 5.13 -0.74
N LEU A 63 -3.15 5.27 -1.78
CA LEU A 63 -3.01 4.26 -2.82
C LEU A 63 -1.60 3.68 -2.83
N VAL A 64 -1.51 2.40 -3.18
CA VAL A 64 -0.26 1.64 -3.26
C VAL A 64 -0.21 0.95 -4.61
N THR A 65 0.77 1.29 -5.44
CA THR A 65 1.09 0.48 -6.62
C THR A 65 1.97 -0.68 -6.20
N HIS A 66 1.80 -1.85 -6.83
CA HIS A 66 2.47 -3.09 -6.42
C HIS A 66 2.83 -4.06 -7.56
N ASP A 67 3.13 -3.51 -8.74
CA ASP A 67 3.45 -4.30 -9.92
C ASP A 67 4.90 -4.83 -9.90
N GLY A 68 5.06 -6.17 -9.81
CA GLY A 68 6.31 -6.87 -10.15
C GLY A 68 7.39 -6.98 -9.06
N GLY A 69 7.15 -6.52 -7.82
CA GLY A 69 8.10 -6.65 -6.69
C GLY A 69 7.81 -7.81 -5.73
N ASN A 70 8.71 -8.06 -4.78
CA ASN A 70 8.49 -9.13 -3.78
C ASN A 70 7.40 -8.77 -2.74
N HIS A 71 6.99 -7.50 -2.67
CA HIS A 71 5.81 -7.05 -1.93
C HIS A 71 4.48 -7.36 -2.62
N ALA A 72 4.47 -7.66 -3.93
CA ALA A 72 3.25 -7.77 -4.73
C ALA A 72 2.26 -8.78 -4.15
N GLY A 73 2.76 -9.92 -3.63
CA GLY A 73 1.92 -10.96 -3.03
C GLY A 73 1.20 -10.54 -1.74
N ALA A 74 1.61 -9.45 -1.08
CA ALA A 74 0.87 -8.89 0.04
C ALA A 74 -0.41 -8.18 -0.42
N PHE A 75 -0.48 -7.74 -1.67
CA PHE A 75 -1.59 -6.94 -2.21
C PHE A 75 -2.39 -7.67 -3.27
N ASN A 76 -1.73 -8.40 -4.18
CA ASN A 76 -2.33 -9.06 -5.32
C ASN A 76 -2.43 -10.58 -5.10
N LEU A 77 -3.68 -11.09 -5.11
CA LEU A 77 -4.00 -12.50 -4.93
C LEU A 77 -3.55 -13.39 -6.10
N ASP A 78 -3.28 -12.83 -7.29
CA ASP A 78 -2.78 -13.57 -8.46
C ASP A 78 -1.36 -14.13 -8.23
N TYR A 79 -0.63 -13.61 -7.25
CA TYR A 79 0.67 -14.13 -6.82
C TYR A 79 0.54 -15.36 -5.89
N GLU A 80 -0.68 -15.77 -5.55
CA GLU A 80 -1.02 -16.94 -4.72
C GLU A 80 -0.39 -16.93 -3.30
N GLN A 81 0.09 -15.78 -2.84
CA GLN A 81 0.67 -15.58 -1.50
C GLN A 81 -0.41 -15.24 -0.47
N TYR A 82 -1.47 -16.05 -0.40
CA TYR A 82 -2.66 -15.76 0.41
C TYR A 82 -2.37 -15.48 1.89
N ALA A 83 -1.44 -16.24 2.49
CA ALA A 83 -1.05 -16.03 3.88
C ALA A 83 -0.42 -14.64 4.11
N LEU A 84 0.40 -14.16 3.16
CA LEU A 84 1.03 -12.84 3.25
C LEU A 84 -0.02 -11.73 3.10
N HIS A 85 -0.97 -11.91 2.18
CA HIS A 85 -2.10 -11.01 2.00
C HIS A 85 -2.96 -10.90 3.27
N ASP A 86 -3.35 -12.04 3.85
CA ASP A 86 -4.15 -12.10 5.08
C ASP A 86 -3.45 -11.43 6.26
N GLU A 87 -2.12 -11.56 6.35
CA GLU A 87 -1.35 -10.92 7.40
C GLU A 87 -1.30 -9.40 7.25
N LEU A 88 -1.18 -8.89 6.02
CA LEU A 88 -1.27 -7.46 5.76
C LEU A 88 -2.68 -6.94 6.06
N GLU A 89 -3.73 -7.68 5.66
CA GLU A 89 -5.11 -7.30 5.93
C GLU A 89 -5.36 -7.20 7.45
N LYS A 90 -4.90 -8.18 8.23
CA LYS A 90 -5.01 -8.14 9.70
C LYS A 90 -4.23 -6.99 10.32
N ALA A 91 -3.05 -6.66 9.80
CA ALA A 91 -2.26 -5.53 10.28
C ALA A 91 -2.98 -4.20 10.05
N LEU A 92 -3.63 -4.04 8.89
CA LEU A 92 -4.47 -2.87 8.59
C LEU A 92 -5.73 -2.85 9.44
N GLU A 93 -6.43 -3.97 9.58
CA GLU A 93 -7.68 -4.07 10.36
C GLU A 93 -7.45 -3.72 11.84
N ALA A 94 -6.34 -4.17 12.44
CA ALA A 94 -5.96 -3.79 13.80
C ALA A 94 -5.77 -2.28 14.00
N ASN A 95 -5.64 -1.51 12.93
CA ASN A 95 -5.53 -0.05 12.92
C ASN A 95 -6.81 0.64 12.41
N GLY A 96 -7.92 -0.09 12.26
CA GLY A 96 -9.18 0.46 11.73
C GLY A 96 -9.08 0.82 10.25
N LEU A 97 -8.30 0.06 9.48
CA LEU A 97 -8.10 0.24 8.05
C LEU A 97 -8.55 -1.01 7.28
N TRP A 98 -8.89 -0.83 6.01
CA TRP A 98 -9.16 -1.92 5.07
C TRP A 98 -8.53 -1.61 3.72
N MET A 99 -8.08 -2.63 3.00
CA MET A 99 -7.49 -2.51 1.68
C MET A 99 -8.36 -3.18 0.60
N GLU A 100 -8.54 -2.48 -0.51
CA GLU A 100 -9.27 -2.94 -1.69
C GLU A 100 -8.27 -3.18 -2.82
N LEU A 101 -8.18 -4.43 -3.29
CA LEU A 101 -7.50 -4.72 -4.55
C LEU A 101 -8.35 -4.18 -5.70
N CYS A 102 -7.98 -3.03 -6.24
CA CYS A 102 -8.75 -2.38 -7.30
C CYS A 102 -8.48 -3.04 -8.66
N THR A 103 -7.20 -3.24 -8.98
CA THR A 103 -6.74 -3.98 -10.17
C THR A 103 -5.50 -4.79 -9.80
N ASN A 104 -4.95 -5.56 -10.73
CA ASN A 104 -3.78 -6.40 -10.48
C ASN A 104 -2.46 -5.63 -10.21
N TRP A 105 -2.45 -4.30 -10.31
CA TRP A 105 -1.23 -3.48 -10.14
C TRP A 105 -1.33 -2.39 -9.06
N TYR A 106 -2.50 -2.16 -8.46
CA TYR A 106 -2.65 -1.23 -7.34
C TYR A 106 -3.79 -1.58 -6.37
N THR A 107 -3.64 -1.09 -5.15
CA THR A 107 -4.56 -1.26 -4.03
C THR A 107 -4.88 0.10 -3.41
N ALA A 108 -6.14 0.32 -3.06
CA ALA A 108 -6.60 1.49 -2.33
C ALA A 108 -6.85 1.14 -0.86
N VAL A 109 -6.55 2.06 0.06
CA VAL A 109 -6.76 1.86 1.51
C VAL A 109 -7.83 2.83 2.01
N TYR A 110 -8.76 2.34 2.83
CA TYR A 110 -9.88 3.10 3.37
C TYR A 110 -9.99 2.91 4.90
N PRO A 111 -10.77 3.76 5.60
CA PRO A 111 -11.18 3.45 6.97
C PRO A 111 -12.00 2.16 7.00
N ARG A 112 -11.79 1.34 8.03
CA ARG A 112 -12.69 0.23 8.36
C ARG A 112 -14.00 0.83 8.90
N PRO A 113 -15.18 0.34 8.47
CA PRO A 113 -16.47 0.79 8.99
C PRO A 113 -16.67 0.56 10.49
#